data_AF-A0A7Y2ZDF3-F1
#
_entry.id   AF-A0A7Y2ZDF3-F1
#
_cell.length_a   1.000
_cell.length_b   1.000
_cell.length_c   1.000
_cell.angle_alpha   90.00
_cell.angle_beta   90.00
_cell.angle_gamma   90.00
#
_symmetry.space_group_name_H-M   'P 1'
#
loop_
_entity.id
_entity.type
_entity.pdbx_description
1 polymer ?
#
loop_
_entity_poly.entity_id
_entity_poly.type
_entity_poly.pdbx_seq_one_letter_code
_entity_poly.pdbx_strand_id
1 'polypeptide(L)' 'MSLRNVASVVGLLLVFVGLSMGLALAVSLLYGDGDALALLGAAVLTAAAGTVAWRLGGIEGDLTAREGYAI' A
#
# COMPACT_ATOMS: atom_id res chain seq x y z
N MET A 1 -20.89 -4.38 7.86
CA MET A 1 -19.90 -4.20 6.78
C MET A 1 -19.70 -2.72 6.58
N SER A 2 -18.65 -2.19 7.19
CA SER A 2 -18.15 -0.87 6.92
C SER A 2 -17.11 -0.97 5.81
N LEU A 3 -17.40 -0.39 4.65
CA LEU A 3 -16.41 -0.29 3.57
C LEU A 3 -15.19 0.55 4.01
N ARG A 4 -15.37 1.42 5.02
CA ARG A 4 -14.30 2.23 5.61
C ARG A 4 -13.25 1.38 6.33
N ASN A 5 -13.64 0.38 7.13
CA ASN A 5 -12.66 -0.49 7.81
C ASN A 5 -11.87 -1.32 6.78
N VAL A 6 -12.56 -1.88 5.77
CA VAL A 6 -11.92 -2.63 4.67
C VAL A 6 -10.93 -1.76 3.90
N ALA A 7 -11.35 -0.56 3.47
CA ALA A 7 -10.48 0.38 2.76
C ALA A 7 -9.28 0.82 3.61
N SER A 8 -9.45 0.90 4.94
CA SER A 8 -8.37 1.25 5.84
C SER A 8 -7.28 0.17 5.89
N VAL A 9 -7.70 -1.09 6.05
CA VAL A 9 -6.77 -2.24 6.08
C VAL A 9 -6.09 -2.42 4.73
N VAL A 10 -6.85 -2.39 3.63
CA VAL A 10 -6.31 -2.46 2.27
C VAL A 10 -5.35 -1.30 2.00
N GLY A 11 -5.70 -0.09 2.45
CA GLY A 11 -4.84 1.09 2.35
C GLY A 11 -3.49 0.89 3.05
N LEU A 12 -3.52 0.36 4.28
CA LEU A 12 -2.29 0.04 5.02
C LEU A 12 -1.45 -1.02 4.29
N LEU A 13 -2.09 -2.08 3.77
CA LEU A 13 -1.41 -3.11 2.98
C LEU A 13 -0.75 -2.52 1.73
N LEU A 14 -1.42 -1.60 1.03
CA LEU A 14 -0.86 -0.88 -0.11
C LEU A 14 0.39 -0.07 0.27
N VAL A 15 0.43 0.54 1.46
CA VAL A 15 1.64 1.24 1.93
C VAL A 15 2.80 0.26 2.07
N PHE A 16 2.58 -0.90 2.68
CA PHE A 16 3.62 -1.92 2.81
C PHE A 16 4.08 -2.47 1.45
N VAL A 17 3.16 -2.62 0.50
CA VAL A 17 3.51 -3.02 -0.88
C VAL A 17 4.34 -1.93 -1.58
N GLY A 18 3.99 -0.65 -1.42
CA GLY A 18 4.80 0.44 -1.94
C GLY A 18 6.21 0.48 -1.33
N LEU A 19 6.33 0.22 -0.03
CA LEU A 19 7.63 0.15 0.65
C LEU A 19 8.47 -1.06 0.20
N SER A 20 7.84 -2.20 -0.09
CA SER A 20 8.57 -3.41 -0.53
C SER A 20 9.22 -3.22 -1.90
N MET A 21 8.65 -2.37 -2.77
CA MET A 21 9.29 -1.95 -4.03
C MET A 21 10.63 -1.23 -3.81
N GLY A 22 10.88 -0.68 -2.62
CA GLY A 22 12.17 -0.12 -2.24
C GLY A 22 13.33 -1.11 -2.33
N LEU A 23 13.07 -2.42 -2.12
CA LEU A 23 14.08 -3.46 -2.31
C LEU A 23 14.47 -3.62 -3.79
N ALA A 24 13.47 -3.65 -4.69
CA ALA A 24 13.72 -3.72 -6.13
C ALA A 24 14.43 -2.45 -6.63
N LEU A 25 14.05 -1.29 -6.11
CA LEU A 25 14.73 -0.02 -6.38
C LEU A 25 16.20 -0.07 -5.96
N ALA A 26 16.51 -0.60 -4.77
CA ALA A 26 17.88 -0.72 -4.28
C ALA A 26 18.74 -1.61 -5.20
N VAL A 27 18.18 -2.73 -5.68
CA VAL A 27 18.86 -3.61 -6.64
C VAL A 27 19.09 -2.89 -7.98
N SER A 28 18.07 -2.21 -8.50
CA SER A 28 18.17 -1.45 -9.75
C SER A 28 19.26 -0.38 -9.68
N LEU A 29 19.37 0.34 -8.56
CA LEU A 29 20.43 1.33 -8.33
C LEU A 29 21.82 0.68 -8.21
N LEU A 30 21.92 -0.49 -7.58
CA LEU A 30 23.19 -1.20 -7.39
C LEU A 30 23.75 -1.73 -8.72
N TYR A 31 22.88 -2.24 -9.59
CA TYR A 31 23.25 -2.78 -10.90
C TYR A 31 23.29 -1.72 -12.00
N GLY A 32 22.84 -0.49 -11.71
CA GLY A 32 22.80 0.59 -12.69
C GLY A 32 21.72 0.40 -13.77
N ASP A 33 20.67 -0.35 -13.45
CA ASP A 33 19.52 -0.53 -14.34
C ASP A 33 18.78 0.81 -14.53
N GLY A 34 18.30 1.05 -15.75
CA GLY A 34 17.59 2.29 -16.12
C GLY A 34 16.19 2.42 -15.52
N ASP A 35 15.69 1.39 -14.84
CA ASP A 35 14.31 1.29 -14.38
C ASP A 35 14.07 1.91 -12.99
N ALA A 36 15.12 2.42 -12.34
CA ALA A 36 15.05 2.96 -10.98
C ALA A 36 13.99 4.07 -10.83
N LEU A 37 13.86 4.96 -11.81
CA LEU A 37 12.85 6.03 -11.77
C LEU A 37 11.42 5.49 -11.86
N ALA A 38 11.19 4.45 -12.66
CA ALA A 38 9.88 3.82 -12.78
C ALA A 38 9.50 3.09 -11.47
N LEU A 39 10.46 2.37 -10.87
CA LEU A 39 10.28 1.71 -9.58
C LEU A 39 10.00 2.71 -8.45
N LEU A 40 10.75 3.82 -8.41
CA LEU A 40 10.53 4.87 -7.43
C LEU A 40 9.16 5.53 -7.60
N GLY A 41 8.78 5.86 -8.85
CA GLY A 41 7.47 6.43 -9.15
C GLY A 41 6.32 5.51 -8.74
N ALA A 42 6.42 4.22 -9.07
CA ALA A 42 5.44 3.21 -8.67
C ALA A 42 5.36 3.09 -7.14
N ALA A 43 6.50 2.96 -6.45
CA ALA A 43 6.57 2.85 -5.00
C ALA A 43 5.88 4.04 -4.31
N VAL A 44 6.19 5.26 -4.76
CA VAL A 44 5.61 6.49 -4.21
C VAL A 44 4.11 6.57 -4.48
N LEU A 45 3.66 6.29 -5.70
CA LEU A 45 2.23 6.33 -6.04
C LEU A 45 1.43 5.28 -5.27
N THR A 46 1.92 4.05 -5.19
CA THR A 46 1.29 2.96 -4.44
C THR A 46 1.22 3.29 -2.95
N ALA A 47 2.30 3.78 -2.34
CA ALA A 47 2.32 4.18 -0.94
C ALA A 47 1.43 5.40 -0.67
N ALA A 48 1.41 6.39 -1.57
CA ALA A 48 0.54 7.56 -1.44
C ALA A 48 -0.94 7.17 -1.54
N ALA A 49 -1.31 6.35 -2.52
CA ALA A 49 -2.68 5.86 -2.67
C ALA A 49 -3.13 5.05 -1.44
N GLY A 50 -2.27 4.15 -0.94
CA GLY A 50 -2.52 3.41 0.30
C GLY A 50 -2.70 4.33 1.51
N THR A 51 -1.84 5.33 1.66
CA THR A 51 -1.91 6.32 2.75
C THR A 51 -3.20 7.13 2.70
N VAL A 52 -3.64 7.56 1.51
CA VAL A 52 -4.91 8.27 1.32
C VAL A 52 -6.09 7.36 1.67
N ALA A 53 -6.10 6.11 1.18
CA ALA A 53 -7.15 5.14 1.49
C ALA A 53 -7.23 4.84 2.99
N TRP A 54 -6.08 4.65 3.65
CA TRP A 54 -5.99 4.45 5.10
C TRP A 54 -6.51 5.65 5.88
N ARG A 55 -6.12 6.87 5.49
CA ARG A 55 -6.53 8.09 6.19
C ARG A 55 -8.03 8.39 6.04
N LEU A 56 -8.64 7.97 4.93
CA LEU A 56 -10.09 8.10 4.69
C LEU A 56 -10.89 6.95 5.33
N GLY A 57 -10.29 5.77 5.44
CA GLY A 57 -10.84 4.63 6.17
C GLY A 57 -10.59 4.79 7.67
N GLY A 58 -11.50 5.40 8.41
CA GLY A 58 -11.45 5.31 9.88
C GLY A 58 -11.79 3.90 10.33
N ILE A 59 -10.92 3.24 11.11
CA ILE A 59 -11.25 1.95 11.75
C ILE A 59 -12.17 2.26 12.93
N GLU A 60 -13.45 1.94 12.79
CA GLU A 60 -14.43 2.01 13.87
C GLU A 60 -14.76 0.59 14.34
N GLY A 61 -14.31 0.24 15.55
CA GLY A 61 -14.56 -1.06 16.18
C GLY A 61 -13.71 -2.22 15.63
N ASP A 62 -14.08 -3.43 16.01
CA ASP A 62 -13.43 -4.67 15.55
C ASP A 62 -13.85 -5.06 14.13
N LEU A 63 -12.94 -5.70 13.39
CA LEU A 63 -13.27 -6.30 12.10
C LEU A 63 -14.21 -7.49 12.27
N THR A 64 -15.35 -7.42 11.60
CA THR A 64 -16.29 -8.55 11.52
C THR A 64 -15.80 -9.59 10.51
N ALA A 65 -16.18 -10.87 10.70
CA ALA A 65 -15.76 -11.96 9.80
C ALA A 65 -16.12 -11.72 8.31
N ARG A 66 -17.19 -10.97 8.04
CA ARG A 66 -17.58 -10.58 6.67
C ARG A 66 -16.59 -9.58 6.06
N GLU A 67 -16.07 -8.64 6.85
CA GLU A 67 -15.06 -7.68 6.40
C GLU A 67 -13.72 -8.37 6.16
N GLY A 68 -13.35 -9.34 7.02
CA GLY A 68 -12.17 -10.17 6.83
C GLY A 68 -12.23 -11.02 5.55
N TYR A 69 -13.41 -11.51 5.14
CA TYR A 69 -13.58 -12.21 3.86
C TYR A 69 -13.51 -11.31 2.63
N ALA A 70 -13.66 -9.99 2.80
CA ALA A 70 -13.69 -9.02 1.71
C ALA A 70 -12.32 -8.37 1.43
N ILE A 71 -11.39 -8.47 2.38
CA ILE A 71 -9.99 -8.01 2.28
C ILE A 71 -9.17 -9.10 1.59
#